data_AF-A0A383DN69-F1
#
_entry.id   AF-A0A383DN69-F1
#
_cell.length_a   1.000
_cell.length_b   1.000
_cell.length_c   1.000
_cell.angle_alpha   90.00
_cell.angle_beta   90.00
_cell.angle_gamma   90.00
#
_symmetry.space_group_name_H-M   'P 1'
#
loop_
_entity.id
_entity.type
_entity.pdbx_description
1 polymer ?
#
loop_
_entity_poly.entity_id
_entity_poly.type
_entity_poly.pdbx_seq_one_letter_code
_entity_poly.pdbx_strand_id
1 'polypeptide(L)'
;MSQTTIGLIGLAFLFIFLILRMPVAIAMLVVGFVGTWVMNGTTPALISLSGEAFEIVSFFELSVVPLFVLMGNLAGVSGMSRDLYDAAYKWFGHFRGGLASATIAGCAGFTAMSGSSIAAAVTMGR
;
A
#
# COMPACT_ATOMS: atom_id res chain seq x y z
N MET A 1 -25.10 10.32 24.80
CA MET A 1 -24.69 11.08 23.61
C MET A 1 -25.27 10.38 22.38
N SER A 2 -25.71 11.14 21.37
CA SER A 2 -26.13 10.54 20.09
C SER A 2 -24.93 9.87 19.42
N GLN A 3 -25.13 8.70 18.78
CA GLN A 3 -24.08 7.97 18.06
C GLN A 3 -23.41 8.86 16.99
N THR A 4 -24.17 9.78 16.39
CA THR A 4 -23.67 10.75 15.41
C THR A 4 -22.66 11.74 16.00
N THR A 5 -22.85 12.16 17.26
CA THR A 5 -21.94 13.09 17.94
C THR A 5 -20.61 12.42 18.26
N ILE A 6 -20.64 11.16 18.69
CA ILE A 6 -19.43 10.37 18.97
C ILE A 6 -18.63 10.17 17.67
N GLY A 7 -19.31 9.86 16.56
CA GLY A 7 -18.68 9.77 15.25
C GLY A 7 -18.03 11.07 14.78
N LEU A 8 -18.70 12.21 14.96
CA LEU A 8 -18.15 13.54 14.64
C LEU A 8 -16.90 13.88 15.46
N ILE A 9 -16.91 13.55 16.76
CA ILE A 9 -15.75 13.76 17.63
C ILE A 9 -14.59 12.85 17.21
N GLY A 10 -14.86 11.56 16.92
CA GLY A 10 -13.84 10.63 16.42
C GLY A 10 -13.21 11.10 15.11
N LEU A 11 -14.03 11.58 14.17
CA LEU A 11 -13.55 12.15 12.90
C LEU A 11 -12.62 13.35 13.13
N ALA A 12 -13.00 14.27 14.03
CA ALA A 12 -12.17 15.42 14.37
C ALA A 12 -10.81 14.99 14.97
N PHE A 13 -10.82 14.00 15.87
CA PHE A 13 -9.59 13.43 16.43
C PHE A 13 -8.68 12.78 15.38
N LEU A 14 -9.27 12.08 14.40
CA LEU A 14 -8.52 11.48 13.29
C LEU A 14 -7.77 12.55 12.48
N PHE A 15 -8.44 13.66 12.14
CA PHE A 15 -7.79 14.77 11.44
C PHE A 15 -6.69 15.42 12.28
N ILE A 16 -6.89 15.56 13.59
CA ILE A 16 -5.85 16.06 14.49
C ILE A 16 -4.61 15.14 14.44
N PHE A 17 -4.77 13.83 14.56
CA PHE A 17 -3.64 12.90 14.45
C PHE A 17 -2.93 12.95 13.10
N LEU A 18 -3.68 13.13 12.01
CA LEU A 18 -3.11 13.24 10.67
C LEU A 18 -2.31 14.53 10.49
N ILE A 19 -2.78 15.64 11.08
CA ILE A 19 -2.02 16.91 11.12
C ILE A 19 -0.75 16.76 11.96
N LEU A 20 -0.78 15.98 13.04
CA LEU A 20 0.40 15.63 13.84
C LEU A 20 1.38 14.67 13.12
N ARG A 21 1.15 14.33 11.84
CA ARG A 21 1.94 13.37 11.06
C ARG A 21 2.02 11.98 11.69
N MET A 22 1.03 11.61 12.51
CA MET A 22 0.98 10.26 13.05
C MET A 22 0.70 9.27 11.91
N PRO A 23 1.34 8.09 11.88
CA PRO A 23 1.05 7.08 10.87
C PRO A 23 -0.44 6.77 10.82
N VAL A 24 -1.03 6.83 9.62
CA VAL A 24 -2.49 6.71 9.40
C VAL A 24 -3.04 5.43 10.04
N ALA A 25 -2.29 4.31 9.96
CA ALA A 25 -2.67 3.05 10.59
C ALA A 25 -2.88 3.17 12.10
N ILE A 26 -1.97 3.86 12.81
CA ILE A 26 -2.06 4.04 14.26
C ILE A 26 -3.22 5.00 14.59
N ALA A 27 -3.40 6.07 13.80
CA ALA A 27 -4.50 7.00 13.98
C ALA A 27 -5.86 6.32 13.82
N MET A 28 -6.03 5.51 12.76
CA MET A 28 -7.23 4.71 12.50
C MET A 28 -7.48 3.69 13.60
N LEU A 29 -6.44 3.00 14.07
CA LEU A 29 -6.56 2.02 15.15
C LEU A 29 -7.04 2.69 16.45
N VAL A 30 -6.41 3.80 16.87
CA VAL A 30 -6.76 4.48 18.13
C VAL A 30 -8.17 5.04 18.06
N VAL A 31 -8.51 5.76 16.99
CA VAL A 31 -9.84 6.37 16.85
C VAL A 31 -10.93 5.31 16.69
N GLY A 32 -10.69 4.26 15.90
CA GLY A 32 -11.62 3.14 15.71
C GLY A 32 -11.84 2.33 16.98
N PHE A 33 -10.76 2.01 17.71
CA PHE A 33 -10.84 1.28 18.98
C PHE A 33 -11.55 2.09 20.06
N VAL A 34 -11.15 3.35 20.26
CA VAL A 34 -11.77 4.24 21.28
C VAL A 34 -13.22 4.54 20.92
N GLY A 35 -13.54 4.77 19.65
CA GLY A 35 -14.92 4.96 19.18
C GLY A 35 -15.80 3.75 19.45
N THR A 36 -15.32 2.55 19.12
CA THR A 36 -16.04 1.29 19.37
C THR A 36 -16.19 1.02 20.86
N TRP A 37 -15.16 1.33 21.66
CA TRP A 37 -15.19 1.19 23.11
C TRP A 37 -16.24 2.09 23.77
N VAL A 38 -16.32 3.36 23.36
CA VAL A 38 -17.30 4.32 23.88
C VAL A 38 -18.73 3.99 23.44
N MET A 39 -18.91 3.42 22.25
CA MET A 39 -20.25 3.10 21.72
C MET A 39 -20.81 1.77 22.22
N ASN A 40 -19.99 0.72 22.26
CA ASN A 40 -20.46 -0.65 22.47
C ASN A 40 -19.90 -1.30 23.76
N GLY A 41 -18.94 -0.66 24.44
CA GLY A 41 -18.29 -1.18 25.64
C GLY A 41 -16.98 -1.94 25.37
N THR A 42 -16.33 -2.41 26.44
CA THR A 42 -14.99 -3.04 26.41
C THR A 42 -14.97 -4.35 25.63
N THR A 43 -15.93 -5.25 25.89
CA THR A 43 -15.99 -6.58 25.28
C THR A 43 -16.06 -6.55 23.74
N PRO A 44 -17.00 -5.83 23.10
CA PRO A 44 -17.06 -5.77 21.65
C PRO A 44 -15.86 -5.04 21.03
N ALA A 45 -15.29 -4.04 21.70
CA ALA A 45 -14.08 -3.35 21.20
C ALA A 45 -12.87 -4.29 21.12
N LEU A 46 -12.66 -5.15 22.12
CA LEU A 46 -11.61 -6.16 22.07
C LEU A 46 -11.88 -7.24 21.02
N ILE A 47 -13.13 -7.69 20.90
CA ILE A 47 -13.51 -8.71 19.91
C ILE A 47 -13.27 -8.17 18.49
N SER A 48 -13.74 -6.96 18.18
CA SER A 48 -13.49 -6.33 16.87
C SER A 48 -11.99 -6.16 16.60
N LEU A 49 -11.20 -5.72 17.58
CA LEU A 49 -9.75 -5.58 17.40
C LEU A 49 -9.07 -6.92 17.09
N SER A 50 -9.45 -7.99 17.80
CA SER A 50 -8.91 -9.33 17.55
C SER A 50 -9.39 -9.93 16.22
N GLY A 51 -10.63 -9.67 15.83
CA GLY A 51 -11.23 -10.17 14.59
C GLY A 51 -10.58 -9.55 13.36
N GLU A 52 -10.49 -8.21 13.33
CA GLU A 52 -9.85 -7.45 12.24
C GLU A 52 -8.36 -7.83 12.10
N ALA A 53 -7.64 -7.98 13.21
CA ALA A 53 -6.24 -8.40 13.18
C ALA A 53 -6.08 -9.82 12.60
N PHE A 54 -6.98 -10.75 12.95
CA PHE A 54 -6.96 -12.10 12.42
C PHE A 54 -7.34 -12.15 10.94
N GLU A 55 -8.29 -11.33 10.51
CA GLU A 55 -8.69 -11.20 9.11
C GLU A 55 -7.54 -10.68 8.23
N ILE A 56 -6.82 -9.65 8.69
CA ILE A 56 -5.65 -9.13 8.00
C ILE A 56 -4.56 -10.20 7.85
N VAL A 57 -4.27 -10.99 8.89
CA VAL A 57 -3.24 -12.04 8.81
C VAL A 57 -3.70 -13.22 7.93
N SER A 58 -5.00 -13.49 7.91
CA SER A 58 -5.60 -14.53 7.06
C SER A 58 -5.83 -14.07 5.61
N PHE A 59 -5.51 -12.82 5.30
CA PHE A 59 -5.77 -12.23 4.00
C PHE A 59 -4.87 -12.87 2.95
N PHE A 60 -5.50 -13.52 1.97
CA PHE A 60 -4.79 -14.24 0.89
C PHE A 60 -3.83 -13.33 0.13
N GLU A 61 -4.14 -12.03 -0.01
CA GLU A 61 -3.28 -11.06 -0.70
C GLU A 61 -1.89 -10.91 -0.07
N LEU A 62 -1.76 -11.06 1.27
CA LEU A 62 -0.45 -11.04 1.93
C LEU A 62 0.42 -12.22 1.51
N SER A 63 -0.18 -13.36 1.11
CA SER A 63 0.55 -14.50 0.53
C SER A 63 0.99 -14.24 -0.91
N VAL A 64 0.30 -13.35 -1.64
CA VAL A 64 0.67 -12.98 -3.01
C VAL A 64 1.87 -12.02 -3.03
N VAL A 65 2.08 -11.22 -1.98
CA VAL A 65 3.22 -10.29 -1.89
C VAL A 65 4.58 -10.98 -2.10
N PRO A 66 4.92 -12.09 -1.40
CA PRO A 66 6.14 -12.86 -1.68
C PRO A 66 6.24 -13.38 -3.11
N LEU A 67 5.12 -13.80 -3.72
CA LEU A 67 5.10 -14.28 -5.11
C LEU A 67 5.43 -13.15 -6.09
N PHE A 68 4.95 -11.93 -5.85
CA PHE A 68 5.34 -10.76 -6.65
C PHE A 68 6.81 -10.39 -6.47
N VAL A 69 7.36 -10.53 -5.25
CA VAL A 69 8.80 -10.33 -5.01
C VAL A 69 9.65 -11.41 -5.72
N LEU A 70 9.18 -12.66 -5.72
CA LEU A 70 9.84 -13.76 -6.44
C LEU A 70 9.81 -13.53 -7.95
N MET A 71 8.65 -13.18 -8.51
CA MET A 71 8.50 -12.76 -9.92
C MET A 71 9.47 -11.62 -10.23
N GLY A 72 9.58 -10.65 -9.31
CA GLY A 72 10.52 -9.55 -9.42
C GLY A 72 11.96 -10.05 -9.59
N ASN A 73 12.44 -10.85 -8.65
CA ASN A 73 13.79 -11.41 -8.71
C ASN A 73 14.04 -12.22 -9.98
N LEU A 74 13.07 -13.02 -10.42
CA LEU A 74 13.16 -13.79 -11.67
C LEU A 74 13.25 -12.88 -12.90
N ALA A 75 12.45 -11.81 -12.97
CA ALA A 75 12.50 -10.84 -14.07
C ALA A 75 13.80 -10.02 -14.09
N GLY A 76 14.42 -9.80 -12.92
CA GLY A 76 15.74 -9.22 -12.79
C GLY A 76 16.84 -10.15 -13.33
N VAL A 77 16.84 -11.42 -12.91
CA VAL A 77 17.88 -12.40 -13.28
C VAL A 77 17.76 -12.87 -14.74
N SER A 78 16.54 -12.98 -15.27
CA SER A 78 16.30 -13.42 -16.65
C SER A 78 16.62 -12.37 -17.72
N GLY A 79 16.91 -11.13 -17.34
CA GLY A 79 17.12 -10.02 -18.28
C GLY A 79 15.84 -9.38 -18.82
N MET A 80 14.65 -9.92 -18.49
CA MET A 80 13.36 -9.39 -18.93
C MET A 80 13.13 -7.92 -18.54
N SER A 81 13.57 -7.52 -17.34
CA SER A 81 13.52 -6.13 -16.88
C SER A 81 14.32 -5.17 -17.78
N ARG A 82 15.47 -5.63 -18.28
CA ARG A 82 16.35 -4.86 -19.18
C ARG A 82 15.77 -4.75 -20.58
N ASP A 83 15.24 -5.86 -21.11
CA ASP A 83 14.56 -5.86 -22.41
C ASP A 83 13.32 -4.94 -22.41
N LEU A 84 12.56 -4.93 -21.31
CA LEU A 84 11.41 -4.04 -21.12
C LEU A 84 11.85 -2.58 -21.09
N TYR A 85 12.92 -2.25 -20.38
CA TYR A 85 13.48 -0.91 -20.35
C TYR A 85 13.98 -0.47 -21.73
N ASP A 86 14.69 -1.33 -22.46
CA ASP A 86 15.19 -1.00 -23.80
C ASP A 86 14.05 -0.79 -24.80
N ALA A 87 12.95 -1.54 -24.69
CA ALA A 87 11.74 -1.32 -25.48
C ALA A 87 11.10 0.04 -25.16
N ALA A 88 10.97 0.38 -23.88
CA ALA A 88 10.47 1.68 -23.45
C ALA A 88 11.38 2.83 -23.90
N TYR A 89 12.71 2.64 -23.82
CA TYR A 89 13.70 3.62 -24.25
C TYR A 89 13.68 3.84 -25.77
N LYS A 90 13.48 2.81 -26.58
CA LYS A 90 13.28 2.99 -28.03
C LYS A 90 12.04 3.81 -28.35
N TRP A 91 10.98 3.70 -27.57
CA TRP A 91 9.75 4.47 -27.79
C TRP A 91 9.85 5.92 -27.32
N PHE A 92 10.38 6.14 -26.11
CA PHE A 92 10.36 7.44 -25.44
C PHE A 92 11.70 8.19 -25.45
N GLY A 93 12.81 7.51 -25.72
CA GLY A 93 14.18 8.05 -25.68
C GLY A 93 14.46 9.16 -26.70
N HIS A 94 13.65 9.25 -27.76
CA HIS A 94 13.81 10.26 -28.81
C HIS A 94 13.38 11.68 -28.39
N PHE A 95 12.66 11.82 -27.26
CA PHE A 95 12.22 13.13 -26.76
C PHE A 95 13.22 13.73 -25.75
N ARG A 96 13.26 15.07 -25.63
CA ARG A 96 14.05 15.75 -24.59
C ARG A 96 13.47 15.37 -23.22
N GLY A 97 14.26 14.69 -22.39
CA GLY A 97 13.79 14.02 -21.16
C GLY A 97 13.52 12.52 -21.33
N GLY A 98 13.87 11.95 -22.48
CA GLY A 98 13.58 10.58 -22.89
C GLY A 98 13.99 9.49 -21.89
N LEU A 99 15.10 9.69 -21.18
CA LEU A 99 15.54 8.81 -20.09
C LEU A 99 14.53 8.75 -18.94
N ALA A 100 14.04 9.90 -18.48
CA ALA A 100 13.07 9.95 -17.38
C ALA A 100 11.73 9.33 -17.78
N SER A 101 11.24 9.63 -18.99
CA SER A 101 10.01 9.03 -19.51
C SER A 101 10.14 7.52 -19.74
N ALA A 102 11.30 7.04 -20.21
CA ALA A 102 11.56 5.62 -20.39
C ALA A 102 11.59 4.86 -19.05
N THR A 103 12.19 5.45 -18.00
CA THR A 103 12.16 4.87 -16.65
C THR A 103 10.74 4.81 -16.10
N ILE A 104 9.97 5.89 -16.23
CA ILE A 104 8.56 5.90 -15.78
C ILE A 104 7.74 4.86 -16.54
N ALA A 105 7.89 4.78 -17.87
CA ALA A 105 7.19 3.79 -18.69
C ALA A 105 7.61 2.35 -18.38
N GLY A 106 8.90 2.10 -18.16
CA GLY A 106 9.43 0.79 -17.76
C GLY A 106 8.92 0.36 -16.38
N CYS A 107 8.99 1.24 -15.39
CA CYS A 107 8.45 1.00 -14.05
C CYS A 107 6.93 0.79 -14.10
N ALA A 108 6.19 1.61 -14.86
CA ALA A 108 4.75 1.49 -15.01
C ALA A 108 4.36 0.17 -15.70
N GLY A 109 5.06 -0.21 -16.78
CA GLY A 109 4.83 -1.48 -17.48
C GLY A 109 5.13 -2.69 -16.61
N PHE A 110 6.22 -2.66 -15.85
CA PHE A 110 6.55 -3.73 -14.92
C PHE A 110 5.53 -3.81 -13.76
N THR A 111 5.11 -2.66 -13.23
CA THR A 111 4.10 -2.59 -12.15
C THR A 111 2.73 -3.08 -12.66
N ALA A 112 2.39 -2.80 -13.91
CA ALA A 112 1.14 -3.29 -14.52
C ALA A 112 1.11 -4.83 -14.62
N MET A 113 2.26 -5.48 -14.82
CA MET A 113 2.35 -6.95 -14.83
C MET A 113 2.47 -7.56 -13.44
N SER A 114 3.24 -6.92 -12.55
CA SER A 114 3.57 -7.45 -11.22
C SER A 114 2.61 -7.01 -10.12
N GLY A 115 1.67 -6.08 -10.37
CA GLY A 115 0.65 -5.64 -9.42
C GLY A 115 1.18 -4.99 -8.13
N SER A 116 2.50 -4.84 -7.98
CA SER A 116 3.15 -4.44 -6.73
C SER A 116 4.22 -3.39 -6.97
N SER A 117 4.04 -2.21 -6.37
CA SER A 117 5.01 -1.10 -6.46
C SER A 117 6.35 -1.44 -5.77
N ILE A 118 6.32 -2.28 -4.73
CA ILE A 118 7.53 -2.73 -4.02
C ILE A 118 8.33 -3.69 -4.90
N ALA A 119 7.66 -4.63 -5.56
CA ALA A 119 8.32 -5.55 -6.49
C ALA A 119 8.99 -4.79 -7.65
N ALA A 120 8.29 -3.81 -8.23
CA ALA A 120 8.82 -2.98 -9.30
C ALA A 120 10.05 -2.15 -8.88
N ALA A 121 10.06 -1.59 -7.67
CA ALA A 121 11.21 -0.84 -7.16
C ALA A 121 12.45 -1.74 -6.97
N VAL A 122 12.25 -2.97 -6.49
CA VAL A 122 13.35 -3.94 -6.25
C VAL A 122 13.93 -4.48 -7.56
N THR A 123 13.15 -4.56 -8.64
CA THR A 123 13.64 -5.05 -9.94
C THR A 123 14.26 -3.96 -10.79
N MET A 124 13.58 -2.82 -10.93
CA MET A 124 13.98 -1.73 -11.82
C MET A 124 15.04 -0.82 -11.19
N GLY A 125 15.18 -0.86 -9.87
CA GLY A 125 16.23 -0.13 -9.14
C GLY A 125 17.59 -0.83 -9.10
N ARG A 126 17.72 -2.00 -9.72
CA ARG A 126 19.00 -2.73 -9.87
C ARG A 126 19.67 -2.37 -11.18
#